data_AF-W0SFK0-F1
#
_entry.id   AF-W0SFK0-F1
#
_cell.length_a   1.000
_cell.length_b   1.000
_cell.length_c   1.000
_cell.angle_alpha   90.00
_cell.angle_beta   90.00
_cell.angle_gamma   90.00
#
_symmetry.space_group_name_H-M   'P 1'
#
loop_
_entity.id
_entity.type
_entity.pdbx_description
1 polymer ?
#
loop_
_entity_poly.entity_id
_entity_poly.type
_entity_poly.pdbx_seq_one_letter_code
_entity_poly.pdbx_strand_id
1 'polypeptide(L)'
;MAKAKTQYSCTECGASSPKWQGQCPGCGQWNTLVEAVIEAVQPAGRNFAALGGTSGVQALAEIRPREEPRQPTGVEEFDRVLGGGLVAGGVVLIGGDPGIGKSTLLLQALARLAQASENVLYVSGEESGEQVALRARRLTLDVGGMQLLAEINLEKILATLVNLRPAVAVIDSIQTVWSDALQSAPGSVAQVRECAAQLTRFAKQSGTCVILINPGRRYIFSKSAPRFRGLRANKRKKFAVKNIILTPIIHIMSRHLCIGLS
;
A
#
# COMPACT_ATOMS: atom_id res chain seq x y z
N MET A 1 -28.14 -16.27 25.88
CA MET A 1 -27.30 -16.79 24.78
C MET A 1 -27.49 -15.88 23.57
N ALA A 2 -26.47 -15.13 23.18
CA ALA A 2 -26.59 -14.17 22.06
C ALA A 2 -26.56 -14.95 20.73
N LYS A 3 -27.67 -14.88 19.96
CA LYS A 3 -27.74 -15.46 18.61
C LYS A 3 -26.60 -14.92 17.75
N ALA A 4 -25.78 -15.83 17.20
CA ALA A 4 -24.78 -15.47 16.21
C ALA A 4 -25.47 -14.74 15.05
N LYS A 5 -25.06 -13.50 14.78
CA LYS A 5 -25.56 -12.73 13.63
C LYS A 5 -24.79 -13.18 12.41
N THR A 6 -25.41 -14.00 11.58
CA THR A 6 -24.90 -14.34 10.26
C THR A 6 -24.78 -13.07 9.41
N GLN A 7 -23.60 -12.79 8.87
CA GLN A 7 -23.35 -11.67 7.95
C GLN A 7 -22.69 -12.21 6.69
N TYR A 8 -23.18 -11.79 5.52
CA TYR A 8 -22.61 -12.18 4.24
C TYR A 8 -21.62 -11.12 3.78
N SER A 9 -20.44 -11.53 3.33
CA SER A 9 -19.40 -10.63 2.83
C SER A 9 -19.09 -10.95 1.38
N CYS A 10 -18.95 -9.91 0.56
CA CYS A 10 -18.59 -10.05 -0.84
C CYS A 10 -17.10 -10.34 -0.97
N THR A 11 -16.74 -11.46 -1.59
CA THR A 11 -15.35 -11.83 -1.88
C THR A 11 -14.65 -10.86 -2.83
N GLU A 12 -15.42 -10.20 -3.70
CA GLU A 12 -14.90 -9.29 -4.70
C GLU A 12 -14.66 -7.88 -4.12
N CYS A 13 -15.67 -7.24 -3.54
CA CYS A 13 -15.57 -5.84 -3.10
C CYS A 13 -15.55 -5.64 -1.57
N GLY A 14 -15.72 -6.70 -0.79
CA GLY A 14 -15.76 -6.63 0.67
C GLY A 14 -17.01 -5.96 1.26
N ALA A 15 -18.05 -5.70 0.44
CA ALA A 15 -19.33 -5.21 0.95
C ALA A 15 -20.02 -6.29 1.79
N SER A 16 -20.58 -5.92 2.94
CA SER A 16 -21.33 -6.83 3.80
C SER A 16 -22.84 -6.63 3.68
N SER A 17 -23.58 -7.72 3.86
CA SER A 17 -25.05 -7.76 3.84
C SER A 17 -25.55 -8.63 4.98
N PRO A 18 -26.63 -8.23 5.70
CA PRO A 18 -27.23 -9.05 6.75
C PRO A 18 -28.00 -10.27 6.19
N LYS A 19 -28.24 -10.33 4.87
CA LYS A 19 -28.97 -11.42 4.20
C LYS A 19 -28.29 -11.82 2.89
N TRP A 20 -28.30 -13.10 2.56
CA TRP A 20 -27.87 -13.59 1.25
C TRP A 20 -28.92 -13.21 0.22
N GLN A 21 -28.47 -12.72 -0.94
CA GLN A 21 -29.36 -12.26 -1.99
C GLN A 21 -28.82 -12.54 -3.39
N GLY A 22 -27.85 -13.46 -3.51
CA GLY A 22 -27.19 -13.85 -4.76
C GLY A 22 -26.28 -12.76 -5.35
N GLN A 23 -26.80 -11.53 -5.51
CA GLN A 23 -26.11 -10.38 -6.05
C GLN A 23 -25.57 -9.47 -4.93
N CYS A 24 -24.27 -9.13 -5.02
CA CYS A 24 -23.63 -8.20 -4.10
C CYS A 24 -24.24 -6.78 -4.23
N PRO A 25 -24.73 -6.16 -3.14
CA PRO A 25 -25.27 -4.80 -3.17
C PRO A 25 -24.19 -3.71 -3.39
N GLY A 26 -22.91 -4.05 -3.24
CA GLY A 26 -21.79 -3.13 -3.42
C GLY A 26 -21.27 -3.06 -4.86
N CYS A 27 -20.96 -4.22 -5.45
CA CYS A 27 -20.37 -4.29 -6.80
C CYS A 27 -21.29 -4.87 -7.88
N GLY A 28 -22.49 -5.34 -7.51
CA GLY A 28 -23.46 -5.90 -8.47
C GLY A 28 -23.10 -7.29 -9.01
N GLN A 29 -22.02 -7.90 -8.53
CA GLN A 29 -21.59 -9.24 -8.96
C GLN A 29 -22.43 -10.33 -8.31
N TRP A 30 -22.77 -11.35 -9.11
CA TRP A 30 -23.50 -12.53 -8.66
C TRP A 30 -22.58 -13.55 -7.99
N ASN A 31 -23.10 -14.32 -7.04
CA ASN A 31 -22.42 -15.43 -6.37
C ASN A 31 -21.10 -15.06 -5.66
N THR A 32 -20.91 -13.77 -5.33
CA THR A 32 -19.72 -13.30 -4.59
C THR A 32 -19.97 -13.17 -3.09
N LEU A 33 -21.22 -13.26 -2.63
CA LEU A 33 -21.57 -13.16 -1.21
C LEU A 33 -21.34 -14.52 -0.52
N VAL A 34 -20.33 -14.60 0.33
CA VAL A 34 -20.05 -15.76 1.18
C VAL A 34 -20.48 -15.50 2.61
N GLU A 35 -20.92 -16.54 3.31
CA GLU A 35 -21.27 -16.45 4.72
C GLU A 35 -20.01 -16.20 5.55
N ALA A 36 -19.98 -15.07 6.23
CA ALA A 36 -18.97 -14.76 7.24
C ALA A 36 -19.60 -14.97 8.60
N VAL A 37 -19.11 -15.98 9.33
CA VAL A 37 -19.46 -16.16 10.73
C VAL A 37 -18.81 -15.01 11.49
N ILE A 38 -19.61 -14.07 11.98
CA ILE A 38 -19.13 -13.12 12.98
C ILE A 38 -19.03 -13.94 14.26
N GLU A 39 -17.85 -14.50 14.53
CA GLU A 39 -17.53 -14.92 15.89
C GLU A 39 -17.75 -13.70 16.79
N ALA A 40 -18.52 -13.90 17.87
CA ALA A 40 -18.72 -12.87 18.86
C ALA A 40 -17.33 -12.41 19.29
N VAL A 41 -17.02 -11.14 18.99
CA VAL A 41 -15.78 -10.50 19.40
C VAL A 41 -15.74 -10.59 20.92
N GLN A 42 -15.04 -11.60 21.44
CA GLN A 42 -14.55 -11.56 22.79
C GLN A 42 -13.77 -10.25 22.91
N PRO A 43 -13.91 -9.48 23.99
CA PRO A 43 -13.06 -8.33 24.23
C PRO A 43 -11.66 -8.84 24.61
N ALA A 44 -11.01 -9.58 23.72
CA ALA A 44 -9.57 -9.69 23.73
C ALA A 44 -9.07 -8.28 23.48
N GLY A 45 -8.39 -7.71 24.49
CA GLY A 45 -7.93 -6.33 24.53
C GLY A 45 -7.34 -5.90 23.19
N ARG A 46 -8.18 -5.30 22.36
CA ARG A 46 -7.78 -4.67 21.11
C ARG A 46 -7.04 -3.41 21.52
N ASN A 47 -5.75 -3.56 21.78
CA ASN A 47 -4.82 -2.45 21.83
C ASN A 47 -4.69 -1.85 20.41
N PHE A 48 -5.78 -1.26 19.90
CA PHE A 48 -5.69 -0.04 19.09
C PHE A 48 -5.23 1.07 20.05
N ALA A 49 -4.03 0.92 20.62
CA ALA A 49 -3.34 2.04 21.22
C ALA A 49 -3.20 3.06 20.09
N ALA A 50 -3.82 4.23 20.24
CA ALA A 50 -3.61 5.33 19.33
C ALA A 50 -2.10 5.53 19.24
N LEU A 51 -1.51 5.22 18.07
CA LEU A 51 -0.08 5.34 17.82
C LEU A 51 0.39 6.80 17.73
N GLY A 52 -0.53 7.75 17.80
CA GLY A 52 -0.23 9.09 18.28
C GLY A 52 -0.63 9.14 19.74
N GLY A 53 0.33 9.44 20.64
CA GLY A 53 0.07 9.58 22.07
C GLY A 53 -1.21 10.37 22.32
N THR A 54 -1.95 10.04 23.38
CA THR A 54 -3.27 10.60 23.74
C THR A 54 -3.25 12.13 23.70
N SER A 55 -3.43 12.70 22.51
CA SER A 55 -3.51 14.14 22.32
C SER A 55 -4.98 14.45 22.50
N GLY A 56 -5.27 15.19 23.58
CA GLY A 56 -6.59 15.78 23.75
C GLY A 56 -6.95 16.64 22.54
N VAL A 57 -8.23 16.99 22.43
CA VAL A 57 -8.66 17.93 21.39
C VAL A 57 -7.93 19.26 21.59
N GLN A 58 -7.16 19.69 20.58
CA GLN A 58 -6.43 20.95 20.56
C GLN A 58 -6.94 21.83 19.42
N ALA A 59 -6.88 23.15 19.61
CA ALA A 59 -7.17 24.07 18.52
C ALA A 59 -6.08 23.95 17.45
N LEU A 60 -6.47 23.78 16.18
CA LEU A 60 -5.53 23.61 15.08
C LEU A 60 -4.52 24.77 14.97
N ALA A 61 -4.92 25.99 15.33
CA ALA A 61 -4.05 27.18 15.34
C ALA A 61 -2.92 27.12 16.38
N GLU A 62 -3.05 26.29 17.41
CA GLU A 62 -2.07 26.12 18.49
C GLU A 62 -1.08 24.98 18.19
N ILE A 63 -1.37 24.15 17.19
CA ILE A 63 -0.50 23.05 16.78
C ILE A 63 0.68 23.63 16.01
N ARG A 64 1.86 23.63 16.64
CA ARG A 64 3.11 23.98 15.96
C ARG A 64 3.50 22.86 14.99
N PRO A 65 3.59 23.12 13.68
CA PRO A 65 4.02 22.10 12.73
C PRO A 65 5.48 21.73 13.01
N ARG A 66 5.74 20.43 13.12
CA ARG A 66 7.10 19.88 13.11
C ARG A 66 7.32 19.26 11.74
N GLU A 67 8.31 19.77 11.02
CA GLU A 67 8.75 19.11 9.78
C GLU A 67 9.63 17.92 10.16
N GLU A 68 9.22 16.73 9.76
CA GLU A 68 10.05 15.55 9.84
C GLU A 68 11.05 15.56 8.67
N PRO A 69 12.32 15.22 8.90
CA PRO A 69 13.32 15.15 7.84
C PRO A 69 12.88 14.15 6.77
N ARG A 70 13.06 14.54 5.51
CA ARG A 70 12.73 13.72 4.34
C ARG A 70 13.98 13.18 3.70
N GLN A 71 13.99 11.90 3.43
CA GLN A 71 15.04 11.22 2.67
C GLN A 71 14.68 11.25 1.18
N PRO A 72 15.41 12.00 0.35
CA PRO A 72 15.19 11.97 -1.10
C PRO A 72 15.54 10.59 -1.64
N THR A 73 14.70 10.06 -2.53
CA THR A 73 14.94 8.79 -3.23
C THR A 73 15.92 8.95 -4.39
N GLY A 74 16.17 10.20 -4.79
CA GLY A 74 16.98 10.54 -5.94
C GLY A 74 16.23 10.42 -7.25
N VAL A 75 14.95 10.00 -7.26
CA VAL A 75 14.08 10.04 -8.43
C VAL A 75 13.21 11.30 -8.33
N GLU A 76 13.52 12.32 -9.12
CA GLU A 76 12.96 13.68 -8.98
C GLU A 76 11.43 13.70 -8.96
N GLU A 77 10.77 13.05 -9.92
CA GLU A 77 9.31 13.03 -9.98
C GLU A 77 8.69 12.30 -8.79
N PHE A 78 9.36 11.26 -8.30
CA PHE A 78 8.91 10.51 -7.14
C PHE A 78 9.03 11.35 -5.87
N ASP A 79 10.17 12.00 -5.68
CA ASP A 79 10.41 12.92 -4.56
C ASP A 79 9.42 14.10 -4.61
N ARG A 80 9.15 14.65 -5.79
CA ARG A 80 8.14 15.71 -5.98
C ARG A 80 6.75 15.27 -5.54
N VAL A 81 6.32 14.06 -5.91
CA VAL A 81 5.01 13.50 -5.51
C VAL A 81 4.96 13.24 -4.00
N LEU A 82 6.08 12.83 -3.41
CA LEU A 82 6.17 12.59 -1.97
C LEU A 82 6.31 13.89 -1.15
N GLY A 83 6.56 15.03 -1.79
CA GLY A 83 6.78 16.33 -1.13
C GLY A 83 8.20 16.50 -0.60
N GLY A 84 9.20 16.01 -1.34
CA GLY A 84 10.63 16.13 -1.05
C GLY A 84 11.34 14.82 -0.68
N GLY A 85 10.60 13.70 -0.58
CA GLY A 85 11.18 12.39 -0.26
C GLY A 85 10.39 11.62 0.80
N LEU A 86 10.95 10.47 1.20
CA LEU A 86 10.38 9.53 2.17
C LEU A 86 10.54 10.04 3.60
N VAL A 87 9.60 9.70 4.48
CA VAL A 87 9.62 10.07 5.90
C VAL A 87 9.78 8.81 6.75
N ALA A 88 10.61 8.88 7.79
CA ALA A 88 10.80 7.80 8.75
C ALA A 88 9.45 7.38 9.37
N GLY A 89 9.21 6.06 9.46
CA GLY A 89 7.94 5.48 9.89
C GLY A 89 6.74 5.87 9.02
N GLY A 90 6.99 6.40 7.83
CA GLY A 90 5.99 6.67 6.80
C GLY A 90 5.51 5.37 6.15
N VAL A 91 4.28 5.40 5.65
CA VAL A 91 3.75 4.33 4.80
C VAL A 91 3.28 4.94 3.50
N VAL A 92 3.78 4.43 2.39
CA VAL A 92 3.43 4.90 1.04
C VAL A 92 2.72 3.76 0.31
N LEU A 93 1.58 4.04 -0.30
CA LEU A 93 0.88 3.08 -1.15
C LEU A 93 1.01 3.50 -2.61
N ILE A 94 1.59 2.62 -3.44
CA ILE A 94 1.69 2.83 -4.88
C ILE A 94 0.67 1.94 -5.58
N GLY A 95 -0.42 2.58 -6.01
CA GLY A 95 -1.47 1.98 -6.82
C GLY A 95 -1.32 2.31 -8.29
N GLY A 96 -1.69 1.37 -9.16
CA GLY A 96 -1.74 1.61 -10.61
C GLY A 96 -1.93 0.31 -11.39
N ASP A 97 -2.31 0.44 -12.65
CA ASP A 97 -2.60 -0.73 -13.50
C ASP A 97 -1.39 -1.68 -13.58
N PRO A 98 -1.62 -3.00 -13.72
CA PRO A 98 -0.54 -3.96 -13.99
C PRO A 98 0.29 -3.51 -15.20
N GLY A 99 1.62 -3.66 -15.13
CA GLY A 99 2.51 -3.29 -16.23
C GLY A 99 2.87 -1.80 -16.36
N ILE A 100 2.29 -0.88 -15.57
CA ILE A 100 2.61 0.56 -15.64
C ILE A 100 4.02 0.94 -15.12
N GLY A 101 4.80 -0.05 -14.64
CA GLY A 101 6.18 0.18 -14.20
C GLY A 101 6.37 0.49 -12.72
N LYS A 102 5.40 0.19 -11.83
CA LYS A 102 5.51 0.42 -10.37
C LYS A 102 6.75 -0.23 -9.75
N SER A 103 6.93 -1.53 -9.97
CA SER A 103 8.07 -2.29 -9.46
C SER A 103 9.39 -1.81 -10.08
N THR A 104 9.36 -1.39 -11.35
CA THR A 104 10.54 -0.81 -12.03
C THR A 104 10.97 0.50 -11.39
N LEU A 105 10.01 1.41 -11.13
CA LEU A 105 10.26 2.68 -10.45
C LEU A 105 10.85 2.45 -9.06
N LEU A 106 10.27 1.53 -8.28
CA LEU A 106 10.75 1.25 -6.93
C LEU A 106 12.10 0.55 -6.91
N LEU A 107 12.38 -0.34 -7.85
CA LEU A 107 13.69 -0.96 -7.99
C LEU A 107 14.77 0.09 -8.28
N GLN A 108 14.48 1.08 -9.15
CA GLN A 108 15.36 2.22 -9.41
C GLN A 108 15.57 3.10 -8.18
N ALA A 109 14.49 3.42 -7.46
CA ALA A 109 14.55 4.24 -6.26
C ALA A 109 15.36 3.56 -5.14
N LEU A 110 15.13 2.27 -4.90
CA LEU A 110 15.89 1.52 -3.89
C LEU A 110 17.37 1.38 -4.27
N ALA A 111 17.70 1.17 -5.55
CA ALA A 111 19.09 1.13 -5.99
C ALA A 111 19.82 2.45 -5.70
N ARG A 112 19.17 3.60 -5.94
CA ARG A 112 19.73 4.93 -5.61
C ARG A 112 19.89 5.13 -4.11
N LEU A 113 18.90 4.73 -3.31
CA LEU A 113 18.99 4.78 -1.86
C LEU A 113 20.12 3.89 -1.32
N ALA A 114 20.28 2.67 -1.87
CA ALA A 114 21.37 1.77 -1.51
C ALA A 114 22.75 2.38 -1.82
N GLN A 115 22.89 3.07 -2.96
CA GLN A 115 24.12 3.81 -3.30
C GLN A 115 24.39 4.97 -2.33
N ALA A 116 23.35 5.59 -1.79
CA ALA A 116 23.45 6.57 -0.71
C ALA A 116 23.71 5.93 0.67
N SER A 117 24.10 4.65 0.71
CA SER A 117 24.39 3.86 1.92
C SER A 117 23.20 3.64 2.85
N GLU A 118 21.98 3.77 2.33
CA GLU A 118 20.77 3.42 3.07
C GLU A 118 20.55 1.91 3.10
N ASN A 119 20.17 1.38 4.26
CA ASN A 119 19.79 -0.01 4.39
C ASN A 119 18.38 -0.21 3.82
N VAL A 120 18.28 -0.89 2.68
CA VAL A 120 17.01 -1.05 1.95
C VAL A 120 16.67 -2.52 1.71
N LEU A 121 15.38 -2.85 1.85
CA LEU A 121 14.85 -4.19 1.61
C LEU A 121 13.77 -4.18 0.53
N TYR A 122 13.95 -5.02 -0.49
CA TYR A 122 12.89 -5.35 -1.45
C TYR A 122 12.27 -6.70 -1.10
N VAL A 123 11.01 -6.71 -0.69
CA VAL A 123 10.25 -7.94 -0.46
C VAL A 123 9.41 -8.23 -1.70
N SER A 124 9.69 -9.34 -2.36
CA SER A 124 8.95 -9.82 -3.52
C SER A 124 8.06 -10.99 -3.13
N GLY A 125 6.78 -10.90 -3.49
CA GLY A 125 5.83 -11.99 -3.41
C GLY A 125 5.33 -12.49 -4.76
N GLU A 126 5.57 -11.76 -5.85
CA GLU A 126 5.17 -12.16 -7.21
C GLU A 126 6.31 -12.78 -8.03
N GLU A 127 7.54 -12.28 -7.87
CA GLU A 127 8.70 -12.66 -8.67
C GLU A 127 9.76 -13.36 -7.81
N SER A 128 10.52 -14.27 -8.42
CA SER A 128 11.70 -14.85 -7.78
C SER A 128 12.85 -13.83 -7.68
N GLY A 129 13.82 -14.08 -6.80
CA GLY A 129 15.00 -13.23 -6.68
C GLY A 129 15.80 -13.13 -7.98
N GLU A 130 15.89 -14.22 -8.75
CA GLU A 130 16.56 -14.25 -10.05
C GLU A 130 15.85 -13.35 -11.08
N GLN A 131 14.51 -13.36 -11.09
CA GLN A 131 13.73 -12.52 -11.99
C GLN A 131 13.93 -11.03 -11.68
N VAL A 132 13.91 -10.65 -10.40
CA VAL A 132 14.19 -9.27 -9.98
C VAL A 132 15.63 -8.87 -10.32
N ALA A 133 16.60 -9.75 -10.07
CA ALA A 133 18.01 -9.50 -10.42
C ALA A 133 18.22 -9.31 -11.93
N LEU A 134 17.55 -10.11 -12.77
CA LEU A 134 17.58 -9.94 -14.23
C LEU A 134 17.02 -8.59 -14.65
N ARG A 135 15.95 -8.12 -14.01
CA ARG A 135 15.39 -6.78 -14.27
C ARG A 135 16.36 -5.67 -13.85
N ALA A 136 16.97 -5.77 -12.68
CA ALA A 136 17.97 -4.82 -12.23
C ALA A 136 19.16 -4.71 -13.22
N ARG A 137 19.63 -5.86 -13.73
CA ARG A 137 20.68 -5.90 -14.75
C ARG A 137 20.27 -5.24 -16.06
N ARG A 138 19.06 -5.51 -16.56
CA ARG A 138 18.53 -4.89 -17.79
C ARG A 138 18.40 -3.36 -17.67
N LEU A 139 18.11 -2.89 -16.46
CA LEU A 139 18.01 -1.47 -16.15
C LEU A 139 19.37 -0.84 -15.80
N THR A 140 20.46 -1.63 -15.82
CA THR A 140 21.82 -1.20 -15.48
C THR A 140 21.89 -0.53 -14.10
N LEU A 141 21.19 -1.11 -13.13
CA LEU A 141 21.17 -0.60 -11.75
C LEU A 141 22.34 -1.19 -10.96
N ASP A 142 23.06 -0.34 -10.25
CA ASP A 142 23.97 -0.78 -9.19
C ASP A 142 23.14 -1.08 -7.93
N VAL A 143 23.08 -2.37 -7.59
CA VAL A 143 22.28 -2.95 -6.50
C VAL A 143 23.14 -3.52 -5.38
N GLY A 144 24.45 -3.18 -5.32
CA GLY A 144 25.40 -3.79 -4.38
C GLY A 144 25.01 -3.67 -2.90
N GLY A 145 24.29 -2.59 -2.53
CA GLY A 145 23.78 -2.37 -1.16
C GLY A 145 22.31 -2.77 -0.94
N MET A 146 21.63 -3.34 -1.95
CA MET A 146 20.21 -3.66 -1.87
C MET A 146 19.99 -5.10 -1.43
N GLN A 147 19.10 -5.32 -0.46
CA GLN A 147 18.70 -6.67 -0.05
C GLN A 147 17.36 -7.06 -0.66
N LEU A 148 17.19 -8.36 -0.90
CA LEU A 148 15.95 -8.92 -1.43
C LEU A 148 15.49 -10.11 -0.59
N LEU A 149 14.19 -10.15 -0.31
CA LEU A 149 13.51 -11.27 0.33
C LEU A 149 12.37 -11.74 -0.58
N ALA A 150 12.39 -13.00 -1.00
CA ALA A 150 11.26 -13.64 -1.67
C ALA A 150 10.41 -14.38 -0.65
N GLU A 151 9.38 -13.73 -0.11
CA GLU A 151 8.52 -14.29 0.94
C GLU A 151 7.12 -13.67 0.87
N ILE A 152 6.10 -14.45 1.22
CA ILE A 152 4.68 -14.08 1.17
C ILE A 152 3.98 -14.22 2.53
N ASN A 153 4.58 -14.92 3.50
CA ASN A 153 4.06 -14.99 4.87
C ASN A 153 4.43 -13.71 5.64
N LEU A 154 3.42 -13.02 6.16
CA LEU A 154 3.58 -11.73 6.84
C LEU A 154 4.46 -11.83 8.10
N GLU A 155 4.27 -12.87 8.90
CA GLU A 155 4.97 -13.05 10.17
C GLU A 155 6.48 -13.18 9.96
N LYS A 156 6.88 -13.94 8.93
CA LYS A 156 8.29 -14.03 8.52
C LYS A 156 8.83 -12.71 7.98
N ILE A 157 8.06 -12.00 7.14
CA ILE A 157 8.46 -10.68 6.63
C ILE A 157 8.70 -9.72 7.80
N LEU A 158 7.77 -9.65 8.77
CA LEU A 158 7.90 -8.80 9.95
C LEU A 158 9.11 -9.19 10.80
N ALA A 159 9.37 -10.49 11.00
CA ALA A 159 10.54 -10.96 11.73
C ALA A 159 11.84 -10.51 11.04
N THR A 160 11.92 -10.61 9.71
CA THR A 160 13.06 -10.09 8.95
C THR A 160 13.20 -8.58 9.10
N LEU A 161 12.11 -7.82 9.02
CA LEU A 161 12.13 -6.36 9.16
C LEU A 161 12.60 -5.91 10.55
N VAL A 162 12.19 -6.62 11.61
CA VAL A 162 12.62 -6.34 13.00
C VAL A 162 14.12 -6.59 13.18
N ASN A 163 14.64 -7.65 12.58
CA ASN A 163 16.05 -8.03 12.70
C ASN A 163 16.95 -7.14 11.85
N LEU A 164 16.56 -6.92 10.59
CA LEU A 164 17.35 -6.17 9.62
C LEU A 164 17.31 -4.66 9.86
N ARG A 165 16.18 -4.15 10.39
CA ARG A 165 15.92 -2.72 10.61
C ARG A 165 16.29 -1.86 9.39
N PRO A 166 15.71 -2.13 8.20
CA PRO A 166 15.98 -1.29 7.05
C PRO A 166 15.42 0.12 7.28
N ALA A 167 16.05 1.12 6.68
CA ALA A 167 15.53 2.48 6.61
C ALA A 167 14.29 2.52 5.71
N VAL A 168 14.32 1.77 4.60
CA VAL A 168 13.20 1.66 3.64
C VAL A 168 12.94 0.20 3.27
N ALA A 169 11.68 -0.23 3.32
CA ALA A 169 11.24 -1.53 2.86
C ALA A 169 10.14 -1.41 1.81
N VAL A 170 10.28 -2.12 0.69
CA VAL A 170 9.24 -2.25 -0.35
C VAL A 170 8.58 -3.62 -0.23
N ILE A 171 7.25 -3.66 -0.30
CA ILE A 171 6.46 -4.89 -0.37
C ILE A 171 5.76 -4.96 -1.73
N ASP A 172 6.29 -5.79 -2.62
CA ASP A 172 5.78 -6.02 -3.98
C ASP A 172 5.25 -7.44 -4.15
N SER A 173 3.94 -7.70 -4.05
CA SER A 173 2.84 -6.75 -3.84
C SER A 173 2.00 -7.18 -2.65
N ILE A 174 1.29 -6.26 -2.02
CA ILE A 174 0.55 -6.54 -0.78
C ILE A 174 -0.54 -7.61 -0.94
N GLN A 175 -1.10 -7.82 -2.13
CA GLN A 175 -2.08 -8.88 -2.38
C GLN A 175 -1.53 -10.29 -2.36
N THR A 176 -0.22 -10.47 -2.51
CA THR A 176 0.37 -11.82 -2.39
C THR A 176 0.68 -12.17 -0.94
N VAL A 177 0.71 -11.18 -0.06
CA VAL A 177 1.04 -11.38 1.36
C VAL A 177 -0.17 -11.93 2.10
N TRP A 178 0.07 -12.88 2.98
CA TRP A 178 -0.94 -13.50 3.82
C TRP A 178 -0.47 -13.64 5.26
N SER A 179 -1.40 -13.72 6.20
CA SER A 179 -1.17 -13.91 7.63
C SER A 179 -1.96 -15.12 8.13
N ASP A 180 -1.30 -15.95 8.96
CA ASP A 180 -1.91 -17.09 9.66
C ASP A 180 -2.99 -16.64 10.67
N ALA A 181 -2.96 -15.37 11.12
CA ALA A 181 -3.90 -14.83 12.09
C ALA A 181 -5.33 -14.66 11.54
N LEU A 182 -5.52 -14.79 10.23
CA LEU A 182 -6.82 -14.64 9.56
C LEU A 182 -7.20 -15.93 8.83
N GLN A 183 -8.33 -16.53 9.22
CA GLN A 183 -8.96 -17.64 8.49
C GLN A 183 -9.65 -17.14 7.22
N SER A 184 -8.87 -16.61 6.27
CA SER A 184 -9.35 -16.18 4.96
C SER A 184 -8.29 -16.47 3.91
N ALA A 185 -8.74 -16.77 2.68
CA ALA A 185 -7.83 -17.12 1.60
C ALA A 185 -6.82 -15.98 1.32
N PRO A 186 -5.54 -16.31 1.06
CA PRO A 186 -4.54 -15.37 0.57
C PRO A 186 -5.07 -14.53 -0.61
N GLY A 187 -4.73 -13.24 -0.63
CA GLY A 187 -5.21 -12.30 -1.65
C GLY A 187 -6.66 -11.82 -1.50
N SER A 188 -7.41 -12.32 -0.51
CA SER A 188 -8.70 -11.72 -0.16
C SER A 188 -8.54 -10.28 0.33
N VAL A 189 -9.58 -9.45 0.12
CA VAL A 189 -9.58 -8.06 0.61
C VAL A 189 -9.37 -7.99 2.14
N ALA A 190 -9.81 -9.02 2.88
CA ALA A 190 -9.59 -9.12 4.32
C ALA A 190 -8.10 -9.32 4.66
N GLN A 191 -7.43 -10.29 4.02
CA GLN A 191 -5.98 -10.51 4.16
C GLN A 191 -5.20 -9.23 3.85
N VAL A 192 -5.45 -8.61 2.69
CA VAL A 192 -4.73 -7.39 2.27
C VAL A 192 -4.86 -6.26 3.28
N ARG A 193 -6.07 -6.04 3.81
CA ARG A 193 -6.30 -4.98 4.79
C ARG A 193 -5.59 -5.25 6.11
N GLU A 194 -5.59 -6.49 6.58
CA GLU A 194 -4.91 -6.82 7.83
C GLU A 194 -3.39 -6.76 7.69
N CYS A 195 -2.83 -7.36 6.64
CA CYS A 195 -1.39 -7.28 6.35
C CYS A 195 -0.92 -5.82 6.24
N ALA A 196 -1.65 -4.99 5.49
CA ALA A 196 -1.33 -3.57 5.39
C ALA A 196 -1.43 -2.83 6.74
N ALA A 197 -2.42 -3.18 7.57
CA ALA A 197 -2.57 -2.59 8.90
C ALA A 197 -1.41 -2.97 9.83
N GLN A 198 -0.96 -4.22 9.82
CA GLN A 198 0.17 -4.67 10.63
C GLN A 198 1.48 -4.05 10.17
N LEU A 199 1.75 -4.02 8.86
CA LEU A 199 2.92 -3.34 8.29
C LEU A 199 2.93 -1.84 8.61
N THR A 200 1.75 -1.20 8.64
CA THR A 200 1.63 0.20 9.05
C THR A 200 1.97 0.42 10.52
N ARG A 201 1.50 -0.47 11.41
CA ARG A 201 1.87 -0.41 12.83
C ARG A 201 3.37 -0.61 13.00
N PHE A 202 3.95 -1.58 12.29
CA PHE A 202 5.40 -1.83 12.29
C PHE A 202 6.16 -0.57 11.88
N ALA A 203 5.86 0.02 10.71
CA ALA A 203 6.53 1.22 10.22
C ALA A 203 6.54 2.34 11.26
N LYS A 204 5.38 2.61 11.87
CA LYS A 204 5.23 3.65 12.89
C LYS A 204 6.02 3.37 14.17
N GLN A 205 6.20 2.11 14.54
CA GLN A 205 6.92 1.71 15.75
C GLN A 205 8.44 1.63 15.54
N SER A 206 8.88 1.19 14.37
CA SER A 206 10.30 0.97 14.08
C SER A 206 10.99 2.19 13.49
N GLY A 207 10.24 3.13 12.90
CA GLY A 207 10.81 4.22 12.11
C GLY A 207 11.20 3.80 10.68
N THR A 208 11.01 2.54 10.29
CA THR A 208 11.20 2.10 8.90
C THR A 208 10.13 2.72 8.00
N CYS A 209 10.53 3.30 6.87
CA CYS A 209 9.58 3.70 5.83
C CYS A 209 9.14 2.45 5.04
N VAL A 210 7.83 2.19 4.96
CA VAL A 210 7.28 1.03 4.24
C VAL A 210 6.53 1.49 3.00
N ILE A 211 6.89 0.94 1.84
CA ILE A 211 6.22 1.20 0.56
C ILE A 211 5.47 -0.07 0.14
N LEU A 212 4.17 0.04 -0.04
CA LEU A 212 3.29 -1.06 -0.46
C LEU A 212 2.92 -0.91 -1.93
N ILE A 213 3.11 -1.96 -2.73
CA ILE A 213 2.58 -2.01 -4.10
C ILE A 213 1.24 -2.73 -4.09
N ASN A 214 0.27 -2.18 -4.81
CA ASN A 214 -1.00 -2.84 -5.09
C ASN A 214 -1.36 -2.62 -6.58
N PRO A 215 -1.59 -3.67 -7.39
CA PRO A 215 -2.13 -3.54 -8.72
C PRO A 215 -3.55 -3.01 -8.60
N GLY A 216 -3.78 -1.87 -9.25
CA GLY A 216 -5.10 -1.32 -9.38
C GLY A 216 -5.96 -2.26 -10.22
N ARG A 217 -6.82 -3.05 -9.59
CA ARG A 217 -8.21 -3.10 -10.05
C ARG A 217 -8.94 -2.00 -9.27
N ARG A 218 -9.78 -1.21 -9.93
CA ARG A 218 -10.45 -0.02 -9.37
C ARG A 218 -10.97 -0.24 -7.94
N TYR A 219 -10.16 0.10 -6.94
CA TYR A 219 -10.57 0.20 -5.55
C TYR A 219 -10.06 1.54 -5.03
N ILE A 220 -10.93 2.54 -5.10
CA ILE A 220 -10.74 3.85 -4.48
C ILE A 220 -10.76 3.63 -2.96
N PHE A 221 -9.59 3.64 -2.31
CA PHE A 221 -9.49 3.88 -0.87
C PHE A 221 -8.84 5.25 -0.64
N SER A 222 -9.70 6.26 -0.45
CA SER A 222 -9.38 7.44 0.34
C SER A 222 -10.42 7.50 1.46
N LYS A 223 -10.00 7.15 2.68
CA LYS A 223 -10.75 7.47 3.89
C LYS A 223 -10.24 8.81 4.39
N SER A 224 -10.90 9.91 3.99
CA SER A 224 -11.26 11.07 4.84
C SER A 224 -11.72 12.26 3.99
N ALA A 225 -13.04 12.39 3.78
CA ALA A 225 -13.75 13.67 3.69
C ALA A 225 -15.28 13.43 3.75
N PRO A 226 -16.03 14.14 4.61
CA PRO A 226 -17.48 13.99 4.71
C PRO A 226 -18.19 14.52 3.46
N ARG A 227 -19.24 13.79 3.03
CA ARG A 227 -20.12 14.17 1.92
C ARG A 227 -20.90 15.44 2.29
N PHE A 228 -20.56 16.59 1.70
CA PHE A 228 -21.52 17.68 1.55
C PHE A 228 -22.41 17.40 0.33
N ARG A 229 -23.66 17.00 0.61
CA ARG A 229 -24.77 16.99 -0.36
C ARG A 229 -25.37 18.40 -0.39
N GLY A 230 -25.39 19.00 -1.58
CA GLY A 230 -26.22 20.17 -1.87
C GLY A 230 -25.49 21.23 -2.67
N LEU A 231 -25.55 21.12 -4.00
CA LEU A 231 -25.88 22.24 -4.90
C LEU A 231 -26.09 21.67 -6.32
N ARG A 232 -27.29 21.92 -6.88
CA ARG A 232 -27.62 21.55 -8.26
C ARG A 232 -27.04 22.56 -9.25
N ALA A 233 -26.70 22.02 -10.41
CA ALA A 233 -26.84 22.58 -11.74
C ALA A 233 -26.02 23.84 -12.10
N ASN A 234 -24.79 23.62 -12.57
CA ASN A 234 -24.49 24.08 -13.93
C ASN A 234 -23.56 23.09 -14.65
N LYS A 235 -24.14 22.38 -15.63
CA LYS A 235 -23.47 21.36 -16.45
C LYS A 235 -22.50 22.05 -17.43
N ARG A 236 -21.44 21.31 -17.77
CA ARG A 236 -20.44 21.54 -18.84
C ARG A 236 -19.24 22.43 -18.46
N LYS A 237 -18.38 21.89 -17.57
CA LYS A 237 -16.89 22.08 -17.59
C LYS A 237 -16.10 21.23 -16.58
N LYS A 238 -16.71 20.21 -15.95
CA LYS A 238 -16.04 19.32 -14.98
C LYS A 238 -16.04 17.87 -15.46
N PHE A 239 -15.11 17.54 -16.35
CA PHE A 239 -14.62 16.17 -16.56
C PHE A 239 -13.11 16.17 -16.90
N ALA A 240 -12.39 17.15 -16.37
CA ALA A 240 -10.93 17.28 -16.47
C ALA A 240 -10.31 17.14 -15.06
N VAL A 241 -10.51 15.99 -14.42
CA VAL A 241 -9.65 15.50 -13.33
C VAL A 241 -9.53 13.97 -13.52
N LYS A 242 -9.07 13.58 -14.70
CA LYS A 242 -8.53 12.24 -14.97
C LYS A 242 -7.05 12.45 -15.19
N ASN A 243 -6.24 11.69 -14.46
CA ASN A 243 -4.77 11.63 -14.55
C ASN A 243 -4.03 12.89 -14.07
N ILE A 244 -3.87 13.04 -12.76
CA ILE A 244 -2.87 13.97 -12.17
C ILE A 244 -1.68 13.23 -11.53
N ILE A 245 -1.72 11.90 -11.39
CA ILE A 245 -0.65 11.15 -10.71
C ILE A 245 0.32 10.44 -11.69
N LEU A 246 0.00 10.30 -12.98
CA LEU A 246 0.81 9.52 -13.93
C LEU A 246 1.18 10.24 -15.23
N THR A 247 0.57 11.37 -15.55
CA THR A 247 0.79 12.07 -16.83
C THR A 247 2.21 12.62 -17.01
N PRO A 248 2.94 13.08 -15.97
CA PRO A 248 4.34 13.44 -16.13
C PRO A 248 5.26 12.20 -16.21
N ILE A 249 4.94 11.13 -15.47
CA ILE A 249 5.79 9.92 -15.36
C ILE A 249 5.79 9.11 -16.67
N ILE A 250 4.65 9.01 -17.35
CA ILE A 250 4.54 8.30 -18.63
C ILE A 250 5.35 8.99 -19.75
N HIS A 251 5.49 10.31 -19.70
CA HIS A 251 6.21 11.06 -20.74
C HIS A 251 7.73 10.89 -20.67
N ILE A 252 8.27 10.55 -19.48
CA ILE A 252 9.71 10.33 -19.26
C ILE A 252 10.10 8.87 -19.53
N MET A 253 9.25 7.90 -19.18
CA MET A 253 9.52 6.49 -19.53
C MET A 253 9.56 6.26 -21.05
N SER A 254 8.81 7.03 -21.85
CA SER A 254 8.93 7.00 -23.33
C SER A 254 10.21 7.65 -23.86
N ARG A 255 10.79 8.65 -23.18
CA ARG A 255 12.01 9.32 -23.65
C ARG A 255 13.28 8.54 -23.31
N HIS A 256 13.30 7.76 -22.22
CA HIS A 256 14.46 6.93 -21.88
C HIS A 256 14.45 5.53 -22.50
N LEU A 257 13.31 5.02 -23.01
CA LEU A 257 13.28 3.76 -23.78
C LEU A 257 13.71 3.93 -25.25
N CYS A 258 13.76 5.15 -25.80
CA CYS A 258 14.05 5.37 -27.22
C CYS A 258 15.53 5.70 -27.56
N ILE A 259 16.45 5.65 -26.60
CA ILE A 259 17.89 5.95 -26.86
C ILE A 259 18.70 4.64 -27.09
N GLY A 260 18.05 3.49 -27.18
CA GLY A 260 18.71 2.17 -27.28
C GLY A 260 18.46 1.38 -28.56
N LEU A 261 18.08 2.01 -29.67
CA LEU A 261 18.02 1.38 -31.00
C LEU A 261 18.78 2.24 -32.00
N SER A 262 20.08 1.97 -32.10
CA SER A 262 20.94 2.28 -33.25
C SER A 262 21.86 1.08 -33.45
#